data_AF-A0A6P1I8V0-F1
#
_entry.id   AF-A0A6P1I8V0-F1
#
_cell.length_a   1.000
_cell.length_b   1.000
_cell.length_c   1.000
_cell.angle_alpha   90.00
_cell.angle_beta   90.00
_cell.angle_gamma   90.00
#
_symmetry.space_group_name_H-M   'P 1'
#
loop_
_entity.id
_entity.type
_entity.pdbx_description
1 polymer ?
#
loop_
_entity_poly.entity_id
_entity_poly.type
_entity_poly.pdbx_seq_one_letter_code
_entity_poly.pdbx_strand_id
1 'polypeptide(L)'
;MTVEFDHRYSTTPKIFADGPSDPSASPHRYPDRGRTHLCIWYPHDPSSRTWVLEDGLLALFGMAAEHLFKEAWWREHDHQWLGEEYPHGELSHEKETG
;
A
#
# COMPACT_ATOMS: atom_id res chain seq x y z
N MET A 1 10.26 -8.83 3.07
CA MET A 1 9.14 -8.54 2.15
C MET A 1 8.90 -9.74 1.27
N THR A 2 7.63 -10.08 1.05
CA THR A 2 7.18 -11.18 0.19
C THR A 2 6.13 -10.63 -0.77
N VAL A 3 6.22 -10.98 -2.05
CA VAL A 3 5.21 -10.68 -3.06
C VAL A 3 4.53 -11.98 -3.46
N GLU A 4 3.20 -12.03 -3.35
CA GLU A 4 2.38 -13.19 -3.66
C GLU A 4 1.45 -12.89 -4.84
N PHE A 5 1.53 -13.72 -5.87
CA PHE A 5 0.63 -13.69 -7.02
C PHE A 5 -0.40 -14.81 -6.87
N ASP A 6 -1.69 -14.47 -6.86
CA ASP A 6 -2.74 -15.47 -6.90
C ASP A 6 -2.85 -16.05 -8.32
N HIS A 7 -2.88 -17.38 -8.44
CA HIS A 7 -3.03 -18.09 -9.72
C HIS A 7 -4.26 -17.67 -10.54
N ARG A 8 -5.28 -17.07 -9.91
CA ARG A 8 -6.49 -16.54 -10.56
C ARG A 8 -6.39 -15.04 -10.87
N TYR A 9 -5.49 -14.32 -10.19
CA TYR A 9 -5.40 -12.86 -10.24
C TYR A 9 -3.92 -12.40 -10.19
N SER A 10 -3.17 -12.65 -11.27
CA SER A 10 -1.75 -12.26 -11.38
C SER A 10 -1.53 -10.76 -11.54
N THR A 11 -2.58 -9.99 -11.82
CA THR A 11 -2.54 -8.53 -11.99
C THR A 11 -2.76 -7.77 -10.68
N THR A 12 -3.06 -8.46 -9.59
CA THR A 12 -3.30 -7.84 -8.26
C THR A 12 -2.45 -8.55 -7.20
N PRO A 13 -1.12 -8.40 -7.24
CA PRO A 13 -0.25 -9.05 -6.26
C PRO A 13 -0.50 -8.52 -4.86
N LYS A 14 -0.39 -9.40 -3.87
CA LYS A 14 -0.38 -9.00 -2.45
C LYS A 14 1.05 -8.88 -1.97
N ILE A 15 1.37 -7.75 -1.34
CA ILE A 15 2.71 -7.48 -0.83
C ILE A 15 2.68 -7.52 0.68
N PHE A 16 3.52 -8.36 1.28
CA PHE A 16 3.64 -8.53 2.71
C PHE A 16 5.02 -8.08 3.17
N ALA A 17 5.08 -7.46 4.35
CA ALA A 17 6.34 -7.14 5.00
C ALA A 17 6.21 -7.32 6.51
N ASP A 18 7.17 -8.02 7.09
CA ASP A 18 7.31 -8.14 8.54
C ASP A 18 7.55 -6.77 9.17
N GLY A 19 7.29 -6.67 10.47
CA GLY A 19 7.43 -5.44 11.24
C GLY A 19 6.19 -5.16 12.09
N PRO A 20 6.10 -3.94 12.65
CA PRO A 20 4.92 -3.52 13.41
C PRO A 20 3.66 -3.69 12.55
N SER A 21 2.63 -4.32 13.12
CA SER A 21 1.39 -4.67 12.42
C SER A 21 0.13 -4.16 13.13
N ASP A 22 0.29 -3.50 14.27
CA ASP A 22 -0.81 -2.82 14.95
C ASP A 22 -1.10 -1.45 14.27
N PRO A 23 -2.23 -0.79 14.57
CA PRO A 23 -2.60 0.48 13.92
C PRO A 23 -1.60 1.63 14.12
N SER A 24 -0.72 1.56 15.12
CA SER A 24 0.37 2.53 15.33
C SER A 24 1.59 2.27 14.43
N ALA A 25 1.56 1.23 13.61
CA ALA A 25 2.63 0.94 12.65
C ALA A 25 2.58 1.81 11.39
N SER A 26 1.36 2.00 10.87
CA SER A 26 1.00 2.72 9.64
C SER A 26 -0.48 2.45 9.31
N PRO A 27 -1.24 3.43 8.77
CA PRO A 27 -2.60 3.20 8.29
C PRO A 27 -2.66 2.34 7.01
N HIS A 28 -1.53 2.12 6.34
CA HIS A 28 -1.44 1.45 5.03
C HIS A 28 -1.19 -0.06 5.12
N ARG A 29 -1.73 -0.71 6.16
CA ARG A 29 -1.62 -2.16 6.36
C ARG A 29 -3.00 -2.79 6.51
N TYR A 30 -3.39 -3.62 5.56
CA TYR A 30 -4.72 -4.24 5.51
C TYR A 30 -4.71 -5.68 6.01
N PRO A 31 -5.62 -6.05 6.93
CA PRO A 31 -5.74 -7.42 7.41
C PRO A 31 -6.23 -8.35 6.28
N ASP A 32 -5.56 -9.49 6.13
CA ASP A 32 -5.90 -10.55 5.19
C ASP A 32 -5.54 -11.91 5.78
N ARG A 33 -6.57 -12.71 6.11
CA ARG A 33 -6.46 -14.10 6.60
C ARG A 33 -5.39 -14.31 7.71
N GLY A 34 -5.35 -13.40 8.69
CA GLY A 34 -4.43 -13.48 9.82
C GLY A 34 -3.04 -12.89 9.57
N ARG A 35 -2.82 -12.24 8.43
CA ARG A 35 -1.64 -11.43 8.10
C ARG A 35 -2.06 -10.00 7.76
N THR A 36 -1.11 -9.10 7.61
CA THR A 36 -1.35 -7.77 7.02
C THR A 36 -0.53 -7.58 5.76
N HIS A 37 -1.17 -7.08 4.70
CA HIS A 37 -0.50 -6.71 3.46
C HIS A 37 -0.46 -5.19 3.30
N LEU A 38 0.51 -4.70 2.54
CA LEU A 38 0.69 -3.28 2.28
C LEU A 38 -0.38 -2.77 1.30
N CYS A 39 -0.93 -1.59 1.58
CA CYS A 39 -1.75 -0.83 0.65
C CYS A 39 -0.84 0.03 -0.23
N ILE A 40 -0.32 -0.53 -1.32
CA ILE A 40 0.60 0.21 -2.20
C ILE A 40 -0.13 1.24 -3.06
N TRP A 41 -1.36 0.94 -3.46
CA TRP A 41 -2.23 1.80 -4.27
C TRP A 41 -3.70 1.64 -3.82
N TYR A 42 -4.54 2.61 -4.13
CA TYR A 42 -5.97 2.51 -3.84
C TYR A 42 -6.64 1.50 -4.79
N PRO A 43 -7.57 0.64 -4.34
CA PRO A 43 -8.20 -0.37 -5.21
C PRO A 43 -8.92 0.17 -6.45
N HIS A 44 -9.29 1.45 -6.46
CA HIS A 44 -9.93 2.11 -7.61
C HIS A 44 -9.02 3.10 -8.35
N ASP A 45 -7.72 3.13 -8.02
CA ASP A 45 -6.77 3.92 -8.78
C ASP A 45 -6.70 3.43 -10.24
N PRO A 46 -6.56 4.35 -11.22
CA PRO A 46 -6.36 3.98 -12.61
C PRO A 46 -5.01 3.26 -12.80
N SER A 47 -4.85 2.53 -13.90
CA SER A 47 -3.62 1.78 -14.20
C SER A 47 -2.34 2.64 -14.22
N SER A 48 -2.45 3.94 -14.46
CA SER A 48 -1.32 4.87 -14.38
C SER A 48 -0.80 5.12 -12.95
N ARG A 49 -1.53 4.65 -11.94
CA ARG A 49 -1.24 4.81 -10.50
C ARG A 49 -1.12 3.46 -9.77
N THR A 50 -1.28 2.35 -10.49
CA THR A 50 -1.12 0.99 -9.95
C THR A 50 0.00 0.28 -10.70
N TRP A 51 0.46 -0.85 -10.17
CA TRP A 51 1.35 -1.72 -10.93
C TRP A 51 0.57 -2.51 -11.98
N VAL A 52 1.07 -2.54 -13.21
CA VAL A 52 0.62 -3.45 -14.26
C VAL A 52 1.73 -4.42 -14.68
N LEU A 53 1.38 -5.53 -15.31
CA LEU A 53 2.35 -6.57 -15.68
C LEU A 53 3.49 -6.02 -16.57
N GLU A 54 3.15 -5.07 -17.43
CA GLU A 54 4.06 -4.39 -18.37
C GLU A 54 5.14 -3.56 -17.67
N ASP A 55 4.90 -3.10 -16.43
CA ASP A 55 5.90 -2.39 -15.63
C ASP A 55 7.04 -3.32 -15.18
N GLY A 56 6.75 -4.63 -15.14
CA GLY A 56 7.68 -5.67 -14.73
C GLY A 56 7.88 -5.75 -13.22
N LEU A 57 8.46 -6.87 -12.78
CA LEU A 57 8.60 -7.20 -11.36
C LEU A 57 9.50 -6.22 -10.59
N LEU A 58 10.51 -5.64 -11.25
CA LEU A 58 11.42 -4.69 -10.62
C LEU A 58 10.69 -3.41 -10.19
N ALA A 59 9.75 -2.92 -11.01
CA ALA A 59 8.93 -1.75 -10.67
C ALA A 59 8.08 -2.01 -9.41
N LEU A 60 7.48 -3.21 -9.31
CA LEU A 60 6.71 -3.60 -8.13
C LEU A 60 7.54 -3.58 -6.84
N PHE A 61 8.79 -4.07 -6.90
CA PHE A 61 9.70 -4.00 -5.75
C PHE A 61 10.10 -2.55 -5.41
N GLY A 62 10.27 -1.70 -6.43
CA GLY A 62 10.50 -0.27 -6.23
C GLY A 62 9.34 0.41 -5.49
N MET A 63 8.11 0.18 -5.95
CA MET A 63 6.90 0.70 -5.30
C MET A 63 6.77 0.23 -3.84
N ALA A 64 7.03 -1.07 -3.59
CA ALA A 64 6.97 -1.61 -2.24
C ALA A 64 8.08 -1.06 -1.33
N ALA A 65 9.30 -0.87 -1.85
CA ALA A 65 10.40 -0.27 -1.11
C ALA A 65 10.12 1.21 -0.78
N GLU A 66 9.59 1.97 -1.73
CA GLU A 66 9.15 3.35 -1.50
C GLU A 66 8.08 3.41 -0.40
N HIS A 67 7.08 2.53 -0.45
CA HIS A 67 6.03 2.47 0.55
C HIS A 67 6.57 2.18 1.96
N LEU A 68 7.45 1.19 2.09
CA LEU A 68 8.09 0.87 3.38
C LEU A 68 8.96 2.01 3.91
N PHE A 69 9.62 2.76 3.01
CA PHE A 69 10.34 3.97 3.39
C PHE A 69 9.40 5.05 3.94
N LYS A 70 8.25 5.27 3.29
CA LYS A 70 7.23 6.22 3.78
C LYS A 70 6.66 5.80 5.13
N GLU A 71 6.46 4.51 5.38
CA GLU A 71 6.05 4.03 6.71
C GLU A 71 7.12 4.30 7.77
N ALA A 72 8.41 4.12 7.45
CA ALA A 72 9.50 4.45 8.36
C ALA A 72 9.53 5.94 8.68
N TRP A 73 9.42 6.78 7.64
CA TRP A 73 9.31 8.23 7.79
C TRP A 73 8.13 8.62 8.70
N TRP A 74 6.95 8.07 8.44
CA TRP A 74 5.72 8.35 9.19
C TRP A 74 5.90 8.08 10.69
N ARG A 75 6.57 6.97 11.06
CA ARG A 75 6.86 6.65 12.47
C ARG A 75 7.87 7.62 13.11
N GLU A 76 8.80 8.15 12.33
CA GLU A 76 9.86 9.05 12.81
C GLU A 76 9.44 10.53 12.86
N HIS A 77 8.38 10.91 12.13
CA HIS A 77 8.00 12.30 11.89
C HIS A 77 6.55 12.58 12.26
N ASP A 78 6.17 12.25 13.50
CA ASP A 78 4.85 12.56 14.09
C ASP A 78 3.67 12.18 13.18
N HIS A 79 3.75 11.01 12.55
CA HIS A 79 2.69 10.44 11.72
C HIS A 79 2.35 11.26 10.46
N GLN A 80 3.32 12.02 9.95
CA GLN A 80 3.19 12.71 8.66
C GLN A 80 3.56 11.79 7.52
N TRP A 81 2.62 11.53 6.60
CA TRP A 81 2.90 10.76 5.41
C TRP A 81 3.72 11.57 4.40
N LEU A 82 4.73 10.94 3.80
CA LEU A 82 5.61 11.58 2.84
C LEU A 82 5.06 11.42 1.41
N GLY A 83 4.63 12.51 0.79
CA GLY A 83 4.16 12.53 -0.60
C GLY A 83 2.64 12.38 -0.73
N GLU A 84 2.17 11.91 -1.91
CA GLU A 84 0.74 11.71 -2.15
C GLU A 84 0.18 10.58 -1.27
N GLU A 85 -0.99 10.83 -0.69
CA GLU A 85 -1.76 9.88 0.10
C GLU A 85 -3.23 9.97 -0.33
N TYR A 86 -3.88 8.82 -0.48
CA TYR A 86 -5.34 8.83 -0.59
C TYR A 86 -5.93 9.23 0.77
N PRO A 87 -6.97 10.07 0.87
CA PRO A 87 -7.50 10.47 2.17
C PRO A 87 -7.98 9.29 3.02
N HIS A 88 -7.88 9.42 4.33
CA HIS A 88 -8.27 8.38 5.30
C HIS A 88 -9.32 8.93 6.28
N GLY A 89 -10.18 8.05 6.80
CA GLY A 89 -11.21 8.44 7.78
C GLY A 89 -12.28 9.35 7.18
N GLU A 90 -12.71 10.39 7.90
CA GLU A 90 -13.78 11.30 7.43
C GLU A 90 -13.46 11.95 6.07
N LEU A 91 -12.18 12.17 5.78
CA LEU A 91 -11.72 12.77 4.53
C LEU A 91 -11.90 11.84 3.32
N SER A 92 -12.08 10.52 3.51
CA SER A 92 -12.40 9.61 2.39
C SER A 92 -13.85 9.75 1.93
N HIS A 93 -14.77 10.06 2.85
CA HIS A 93 -16.20 10.23 2.53
C HIS A 93 -16.46 11.46 1.65
N GLU A 94 -15.72 12.56 1.86
CA GLU A 94 -15.87 13.77 1.06
C GLU A 94 -15.44 13.58 -0.40
N LYS A 95 -14.41 12.78 -0.66
CA LYS A 95 -13.96 12.47 -2.04
C LYS A 95 -14.92 11.58 -2.81
N GLU A 96 -15.66 10.69 -2.14
CA GLU A 96 -16.59 9.77 -2.81
C GLU A 96 -17.93 10.45 -3.17
N THR A 97 -18.25 11.57 -2.53
CA THR A 97 -19.48 12.35 -2.78
C THR A 97 -19.28 13.59 -3.66
N GLY A 98 -18.04 13.89 -4.06
CA GLY A 98 -17.64 15.09 -4.81
C GLY A 98 -17.49 14.89 -6.31
#